data_AF-A0A7Y2JSA6-F1
#
_entry.id   AF-A0A7Y2JSA6-F1
#
_cell.length_a   1.000
_cell.length_b   1.000
_cell.length_c   1.000
_cell.angle_alpha   90.00
_cell.angle_beta   90.00
_cell.angle_gamma   90.00
#
_symmetry.space_group_name_H-M   'P 1'
#
loop_
_entity.id
_entity.type
_entity.pdbx_description
1 polymer ?
#
loop_
_entity_poly.entity_id
_entity_poly.type
_entity_poly.pdbx_seq_one_letter_code
_entity_poly.pdbx_strand_id
1 'polypeptide(L)'
;MSPKCAVLITVASFLLISPLYAQSIPFDSTRWTFTAQEWEVMEYQGKQALRLKGGGAWVRDLDVVDGVIEFDVAFPSTRSFTGVAWRVQDPQNFEQFYFRPHQSGNPDANQYTPVFNATSGWQLYHGPAYGTPIEYKYDEWMHVRIVFKAGRGEVYLDSNEPVLFIPEMKRPIQSGTVGFTTSALAPGYFANLTVREDASVTLNGSPPEAPAIPPGMIMSWQVSNAFPDSTTIAEAVTLDESVTSGLTWTTLPAEATGITNLARVQGRQAGNTAFARLVLESASQQVKTLRFGYSDRVKVYFNDRLIYGGDNTFQSRDYRYLGTIGLFDELYLPLEPGRNEVWFAVTEGFGGWGIMAQVGSGE
;
A
#
# COMPACT_ATOMS: atom_id res chain seq x y z
N MET A 1 -28.13 -21.64 -66.10
CA MET A 1 -27.27 -20.83 -65.21
C MET A 1 -28.16 -19.82 -64.51
N SER A 2 -28.38 -19.98 -63.20
CA SER A 2 -29.24 -19.10 -62.39
C SER A 2 -28.36 -18.22 -61.50
N PRO A 3 -28.55 -16.89 -61.43
CA PRO A 3 -27.76 -16.04 -60.58
C PRO A 3 -28.25 -16.16 -59.12
N LYS A 4 -27.35 -16.55 -58.22
CA LYS A 4 -27.60 -16.55 -56.78
C LYS A 4 -27.48 -15.13 -56.25
N CYS A 5 -28.58 -14.55 -55.78
CA CYS A 5 -28.58 -13.33 -54.95
C CYS A 5 -27.92 -13.64 -53.61
N ALA A 6 -26.80 -12.98 -53.31
CA ALA A 6 -26.23 -12.95 -51.97
C ALA A 6 -26.86 -11.78 -51.19
N VAL A 7 -27.62 -12.10 -50.14
CA VAL A 7 -28.14 -11.10 -49.19
C VAL A 7 -27.04 -10.84 -48.17
N LEU A 8 -26.51 -9.62 -48.16
CA LEU A 8 -25.58 -9.14 -47.14
C LEU A 8 -26.41 -8.74 -45.90
N ILE A 9 -26.27 -9.47 -44.80
CA ILE A 9 -26.87 -9.10 -43.51
C ILE A 9 -25.84 -8.26 -42.77
N THR A 10 -26.05 -6.94 -42.74
CA THR A 10 -25.26 -6.02 -41.93
C THR A 10 -25.73 -6.12 -40.48
N VAL A 11 -24.94 -6.78 -39.63
CA VAL A 11 -25.17 -6.79 -38.18
C VAL A 11 -24.69 -5.44 -37.63
N ALA A 12 -25.63 -4.55 -37.34
CA ALA A 12 -25.36 -3.29 -36.65
C ALA A 12 -25.09 -3.58 -35.17
N SER A 13 -23.82 -3.61 -34.77
CA SER A 13 -23.42 -3.63 -33.36
C SER A 13 -23.80 -2.30 -32.72
N PHE A 14 -24.91 -2.27 -31.99
CA PHE A 14 -25.23 -1.16 -31.09
C PHE A 14 -24.25 -1.20 -29.92
N LEU A 15 -23.25 -0.32 -29.94
CA LEU A 15 -22.47 0.03 -28.76
C LEU A 15 -23.45 0.70 -27.77
N LEU A 16 -23.84 -0.04 -26.74
CA LEU A 16 -24.52 0.51 -25.57
C LEU A 16 -23.54 1.44 -24.87
N ILE A 17 -23.65 2.74 -25.14
CA ILE A 17 -22.98 3.78 -24.36
C ILE A 17 -23.77 3.85 -23.05
N SER A 18 -23.34 3.08 -22.05
CA SER A 18 -23.83 3.24 -20.69
C SER A 18 -23.54 4.69 -20.26
N PRO A 19 -24.55 5.44 -19.81
CA PRO A 19 -24.31 6.82 -19.43
C PRO A 19 -23.41 6.90 -18.19
N LEU A 20 -22.47 7.85 -18.22
CA LEU A 20 -21.52 8.24 -17.16
C LEU A 20 -22.21 8.86 -15.92
N TYR A 21 -23.30 8.26 -15.42
CA TYR A 21 -23.96 8.76 -14.22
C TYR A 21 -23.32 8.17 -12.96
N ALA A 22 -23.10 9.04 -11.97
CA ALA A 22 -22.73 8.58 -10.63
C ALA A 22 -23.84 7.67 -10.10
N GLN A 23 -23.49 6.46 -9.68
CA GLN A 23 -24.38 5.57 -8.95
C GLN A 23 -24.38 5.97 -7.48
N SER A 24 -25.53 6.40 -6.97
CA SER A 24 -25.78 6.42 -5.53
C SER A 24 -25.99 5.00 -5.04
N ILE A 25 -25.30 4.62 -3.96
CA ILE A 25 -25.35 3.27 -3.38
C ILE A 25 -25.86 3.37 -1.95
N PRO A 26 -27.18 3.17 -1.72
CA PRO A 26 -27.76 3.16 -0.38
C PRO A 26 -27.16 2.08 0.51
N PHE A 27 -27.01 2.38 1.80
CA PHE A 27 -26.41 1.45 2.77
C PHE A 27 -27.32 0.29 3.19
N ASP A 28 -28.63 0.43 3.02
CA ASP A 28 -29.62 -0.63 3.19
C ASP A 28 -29.77 -1.53 1.94
N SER A 29 -29.04 -1.24 0.87
CA SER A 29 -29.07 -2.06 -0.34
C SER A 29 -28.44 -3.43 -0.10
N THR A 30 -28.95 -4.44 -0.80
CA THR A 30 -28.37 -5.79 -0.74
C THR A 30 -26.97 -5.87 -1.34
N ARG A 31 -26.51 -4.83 -2.04
CA ARG A 31 -25.19 -4.77 -2.71
C ARG A 31 -24.03 -4.73 -1.73
N TRP A 32 -24.24 -4.59 -0.43
CA TRP A 32 -23.13 -4.57 0.53
C TRP A 32 -22.72 -5.97 0.98
N THR A 33 -21.41 -6.18 1.10
CA THR A 33 -20.81 -7.29 1.83
C THR A 33 -20.03 -6.74 3.01
N PHE A 34 -20.41 -7.14 4.22
CA PHE A 34 -19.80 -6.66 5.46
C PHE A 34 -18.82 -7.70 6.01
N THR A 35 -17.60 -7.27 6.32
CA THR A 35 -16.58 -8.04 7.04
C THR A 35 -16.19 -7.40 8.37
N ALA A 36 -16.93 -6.37 8.79
CA ALA A 36 -16.72 -5.66 10.05
C ALA A 36 -17.31 -6.40 11.25
N GLN A 37 -16.68 -6.21 12.41
CA GLN A 37 -17.14 -6.74 13.71
C GLN A 37 -18.49 -6.16 14.12
N GLU A 38 -18.68 -4.86 13.93
CA GLU A 38 -19.95 -4.17 14.17
C GLU A 38 -20.30 -3.34 12.94
N TRP A 39 -21.56 -3.43 12.50
CA TRP A 39 -22.12 -2.54 11.49
C TRP A 39 -23.61 -2.34 11.74
N GLU A 40 -24.10 -1.15 11.39
CA GLU A 40 -25.52 -0.79 11.51
C GLU A 40 -25.86 0.27 10.46
N VAL A 41 -26.99 0.09 9.78
CA VAL A 41 -27.59 1.14 8.97
C VAL A 41 -28.58 1.90 9.86
N MET A 42 -28.31 3.18 10.09
CA MET A 42 -29.04 4.00 11.07
C MET A 42 -29.24 5.43 10.57
N GLU A 43 -30.06 6.20 11.27
CA GLU A 43 -30.04 7.66 11.12
C GLU A 43 -28.93 8.24 12.00
N TYR A 44 -28.04 9.04 11.42
CA TYR A 44 -27.02 9.80 12.15
C TYR A 44 -27.00 11.23 11.65
N GLN A 45 -27.30 12.18 12.54
CA GLN A 45 -27.34 13.62 12.25
C GLN A 45 -28.16 13.97 10.98
N GLY A 46 -29.38 13.40 10.89
CA GLY A 46 -30.32 13.66 9.80
C GLY A 46 -29.98 13.00 8.46
N LYS A 47 -29.00 12.09 8.41
CA LYS A 47 -28.67 11.28 7.22
C LYS A 47 -28.82 9.79 7.52
N GLN A 48 -29.27 9.02 6.53
CA GLN A 48 -29.15 7.56 6.56
C GLN A 48 -27.66 7.22 6.39
N ALA A 49 -27.11 6.55 7.38
CA ALA A 49 -25.68 6.32 7.52
C ALA A 49 -25.37 4.85 7.82
N LEU A 50 -24.19 4.43 7.39
CA LEU A 50 -23.55 3.21 7.85
C LEU A 50 -22.61 3.55 9.01
N ARG A 51 -22.93 3.05 10.21
CA ARG A 51 -21.95 2.93 11.31
C ARG A 51 -21.14 1.66 11.08
N LEU A 52 -19.82 1.76 11.07
CA LEU A 52 -18.90 0.65 10.82
C LEU A 52 -17.77 0.63 11.86
N LYS A 53 -17.41 -0.55 12.39
CA LYS A 53 -16.27 -0.71 13.30
C LYS A 53 -15.61 -2.08 13.15
N GLY A 54 -14.28 -2.10 13.09
CA GLY A 54 -13.50 -3.34 13.13
C GLY A 54 -13.60 -4.19 11.86
N GLY A 55 -13.41 -3.60 10.68
CA GLY A 55 -13.33 -4.31 9.41
C GLY A 55 -13.87 -3.47 8.25
N GLY A 56 -14.43 -4.13 7.23
CA GLY A 56 -14.79 -3.49 5.98
C GLY A 56 -16.26 -3.63 5.56
N ALA A 57 -16.66 -2.78 4.63
CA ALA A 57 -17.91 -2.85 3.88
C ALA A 57 -17.59 -2.69 2.38
N TRP A 58 -17.98 -3.66 1.56
CA TRP A 58 -17.58 -3.76 0.16
C TRP A 58 -18.79 -3.75 -0.75
N VAL A 59 -18.78 -2.93 -1.79
CA VAL A 59 -19.87 -2.88 -2.76
C VAL A 59 -19.77 -4.06 -3.72
N ARG A 60 -20.89 -4.75 -3.97
CA ARG A 60 -21.02 -5.79 -4.99
C ARG A 60 -21.44 -5.18 -6.33
N ASP A 61 -21.11 -5.90 -7.40
CA ASP A 61 -21.54 -5.58 -8.76
C ASP A 61 -21.08 -4.17 -9.18
N LEU A 62 -19.86 -3.80 -8.78
CA LEU A 62 -19.21 -2.53 -9.11
C LEU A 62 -17.76 -2.82 -9.51
N ASP A 63 -17.35 -2.26 -10.63
CA ASP A 63 -16.00 -2.44 -11.16
C ASP A 63 -15.53 -1.11 -11.77
N VAL A 64 -14.50 -0.50 -11.18
CA VAL A 64 -14.05 0.85 -11.54
C VAL A 64 -12.54 0.88 -11.73
N VAL A 65 -12.08 1.31 -12.91
CA VAL A 65 -10.66 1.56 -13.17
C VAL A 65 -10.29 3.00 -12.81
N ASP A 66 -10.95 3.96 -13.45
CA ASP A 66 -10.74 5.40 -13.28
C ASP A 66 -12.10 6.03 -12.97
N GLY A 67 -12.13 7.03 -12.09
CA GLY A 67 -13.40 7.60 -11.68
C GLY A 67 -13.35 8.53 -10.49
N VAL A 68 -14.53 8.71 -9.90
CA VAL A 68 -14.78 9.57 -8.75
C VAL A 68 -15.56 8.78 -7.70
N ILE A 69 -15.14 8.89 -6.44
CA ILE A 69 -15.87 8.42 -5.27
C ILE A 69 -16.19 9.63 -4.41
N GLU A 70 -17.46 9.83 -4.06
CA GLU A 70 -17.89 10.90 -3.16
C GLU A 70 -18.70 10.30 -2.02
N PHE A 71 -18.46 10.75 -0.79
CA PHE A 71 -19.18 10.30 0.40
C PHE A 71 -19.02 11.31 1.52
N ASP A 72 -19.88 11.23 2.52
CA ASP A 72 -19.71 11.95 3.77
C ASP A 72 -19.16 11.00 4.84
N VAL A 73 -18.26 11.50 5.68
CA VAL A 73 -17.67 10.76 6.80
C VAL A 73 -17.79 11.55 8.09
N ALA A 74 -18.08 10.86 9.20
CA ALA A 74 -17.99 11.40 10.54
C ALA A 74 -17.30 10.38 11.46
N PHE A 75 -16.59 10.86 12.47
CA PHE A 75 -15.90 10.03 13.46
C PHE A 75 -15.64 10.82 14.76
N PRO A 76 -15.53 10.13 15.91
CA PRO A 76 -15.11 10.77 17.16
C PRO A 76 -13.63 11.16 17.12
N SER A 77 -13.19 11.98 18.08
CA SER A 77 -11.78 12.37 18.25
C SER A 77 -10.86 11.25 18.75
N THR A 78 -11.42 10.09 19.10
CA THR A 78 -10.65 8.96 19.64
C THR A 78 -9.75 8.32 18.59
N ARG A 79 -8.78 7.53 19.04
CA ARG A 79 -7.87 6.82 18.15
C ARG A 79 -8.66 5.83 17.28
N SER A 80 -8.67 6.07 15.98
CA SER A 80 -9.26 5.19 14.98
C SER A 80 -8.50 5.30 13.65
N PHE A 81 -8.81 4.37 12.76
CA PHE A 81 -8.28 4.32 11.40
C PHE A 81 -9.47 4.01 10.49
N THR A 82 -10.11 5.06 10.00
CA THR A 82 -11.38 5.01 9.25
C THR A 82 -11.15 5.58 7.88
N GLY A 83 -11.63 4.93 6.83
CA GLY A 83 -11.29 5.35 5.47
C GLY A 83 -12.07 4.67 4.37
N VAL A 84 -11.66 4.98 3.15
CA VAL A 84 -12.20 4.47 1.89
C VAL A 84 -11.16 3.60 1.20
N ALA A 85 -11.63 2.56 0.52
CA ALA A 85 -10.84 1.68 -0.32
C ALA A 85 -11.39 1.69 -1.75
N TRP A 86 -10.51 1.62 -2.74
CA TRP A 86 -10.88 1.56 -4.16
C TRP A 86 -9.95 0.63 -4.94
N ARG A 87 -10.38 0.29 -6.17
CA ARG A 87 -9.77 -0.78 -6.98
C ARG A 87 -9.60 -2.07 -6.18
N VAL A 88 -10.56 -2.36 -5.31
CA VAL A 88 -10.55 -3.50 -4.41
C VAL A 88 -10.70 -4.77 -5.26
N GLN A 89 -9.66 -5.61 -5.22
CA GLN A 89 -9.67 -6.92 -5.88
C GLN A 89 -10.27 -7.96 -4.95
N ASP A 90 -9.87 -7.88 -3.68
CA ASP A 90 -10.37 -8.68 -2.57
C ASP A 90 -10.08 -7.93 -1.26
N PRO A 91 -10.62 -8.37 -0.10
CA PRO A 91 -10.40 -7.71 1.20
C PRO A 91 -8.94 -7.67 1.70
N GLN A 92 -7.98 -8.20 0.94
CA GLN A 92 -6.55 -8.21 1.23
C GLN A 92 -5.75 -7.35 0.22
N ASN A 93 -6.39 -6.80 -0.82
CA ASN A 93 -5.73 -6.23 -1.99
C ASN A 93 -6.49 -5.02 -2.56
N PHE A 94 -6.10 -3.81 -2.14
CA PHE A 94 -6.76 -2.56 -2.53
C PHE A 94 -5.89 -1.33 -2.32
N GLU A 95 -6.30 -0.22 -2.92
CA GLU A 95 -5.79 1.11 -2.57
C GLU A 95 -6.63 1.69 -1.43
N GLN A 96 -6.02 2.41 -0.49
CA GLN A 96 -6.71 2.93 0.68
C GLN A 96 -6.30 4.37 0.99
N PHE A 97 -7.27 5.18 1.40
CA PHE A 97 -7.05 6.44 2.08
C PHE A 97 -7.82 6.43 3.39
N TYR A 98 -7.15 6.73 4.50
CA TYR A 98 -7.77 6.67 5.82
C TYR A 98 -7.37 7.87 6.69
N PHE A 99 -8.27 8.20 7.61
CA PHE A 99 -8.15 9.26 8.60
C PHE A 99 -7.65 8.69 9.93
N ARG A 100 -6.90 9.52 10.66
CA ARG A 100 -6.43 9.28 12.03
C ARG A 100 -6.93 10.43 12.90
N PRO A 101 -8.16 10.35 13.46
CA PRO A 101 -8.79 11.49 14.13
C PRO A 101 -7.95 12.03 15.30
N HIS A 102 -7.35 11.14 16.08
CA HIS A 102 -6.37 11.44 17.13
C HIS A 102 -5.07 12.15 16.68
N GLN A 103 -4.89 12.39 15.38
CA GLN A 103 -3.74 13.11 14.78
C GLN A 103 -4.20 14.35 14.00
N SER A 104 -5.41 14.87 14.24
CA SER A 104 -5.88 16.14 13.66
C SER A 104 -4.80 17.22 13.73
N GLY A 105 -4.58 17.93 12.63
CA GLY A 105 -3.58 18.98 12.48
C GLY A 105 -2.13 18.51 12.28
N ASN A 106 -1.81 17.23 12.56
CA ASN A 106 -0.45 16.70 12.40
C ASN A 106 -0.17 16.24 10.96
N PRO A 107 1.11 16.17 10.53
CA PRO A 107 1.47 15.75 9.17
C PRO A 107 0.96 14.36 8.77
N ASP A 108 0.70 13.48 9.75
CA ASP A 108 0.20 12.12 9.59
C ASP A 108 -1.28 11.98 10.01
N ALA A 109 -2.06 13.07 9.95
CA ALA A 109 -3.49 13.11 10.24
C ALA A 109 -4.30 12.13 9.38
N ASN A 110 -3.86 11.86 8.16
CA ASN A 110 -4.44 10.94 7.20
C ASN A 110 -3.33 10.30 6.39
N GLN A 111 -3.67 9.25 5.65
CA GLN A 111 -2.69 8.60 4.79
C GLN A 111 -3.33 7.83 3.64
N TYR A 112 -2.75 7.98 2.45
CA TYR A 112 -2.84 7.04 1.35
C TYR A 112 -1.81 5.92 1.54
N THR A 113 -2.25 4.67 1.46
CA THR A 113 -1.36 3.51 1.49
C THR A 113 -1.97 2.36 0.68
N PRO A 114 -1.19 1.62 -0.12
CA PRO A 114 -1.65 0.37 -0.71
C PRO A 114 -1.74 -0.73 0.35
N VAL A 115 -2.64 -1.66 0.13
CA VAL A 115 -2.72 -2.92 0.87
C VAL A 115 -2.42 -4.05 -0.09
N PHE A 116 -1.39 -4.86 0.22
CA PHE A 116 -1.03 -6.06 -0.53
C PHE A 116 -1.07 -7.27 0.39
N ASN A 117 -1.79 -8.33 0.01
CA ASN A 117 -1.86 -9.58 0.77
C ASN A 117 -2.12 -9.34 2.29
N ALA A 118 -3.10 -8.47 2.58
CA ALA A 118 -3.52 -8.05 3.91
C ALA A 118 -2.47 -7.26 4.71
N THR A 119 -1.41 -6.78 4.04
CA THR A 119 -0.37 -5.95 4.63
C THR A 119 -0.53 -4.51 4.14
N SER A 120 -0.95 -3.63 5.04
CA SER A 120 -0.98 -2.18 4.83
C SER A 120 0.43 -1.60 5.03
N GLY A 121 0.88 -0.75 4.12
CA GLY A 121 2.26 -0.26 4.05
C GLY A 121 2.55 1.08 4.73
N TRP A 122 1.82 1.48 5.77
CA TRP A 122 1.91 2.84 6.32
C TRP A 122 3.32 3.31 6.76
N GLN A 123 4.22 2.40 7.17
CA GLN A 123 5.62 2.70 7.51
C GLN A 123 6.49 2.92 6.26
N LEU A 124 6.07 2.40 5.10
CA LEU A 124 6.77 2.52 3.82
C LEU A 124 6.34 3.78 3.08
N TYR A 125 5.05 4.10 3.13
CA TYR A 125 4.41 5.15 2.35
C TYR A 125 4.06 6.35 3.23
N HIS A 126 5.08 7.08 3.70
CA HIS A 126 4.93 8.21 4.63
C HIS A 126 5.51 9.50 4.05
N GLY A 127 5.06 10.65 4.58
CA GLY A 127 5.49 11.98 4.13
C GLY A 127 4.51 12.65 3.16
N PRO A 128 4.90 13.80 2.56
CA PRO A 128 3.98 14.71 1.87
C PRO A 128 3.25 14.14 0.65
N ALA A 129 3.77 13.06 0.04
CA ALA A 129 3.12 12.38 -1.07
C ALA A 129 2.01 11.41 -0.64
N TYR A 130 1.90 11.14 0.67
CA TYR A 130 1.04 10.11 1.22
C TYR A 130 0.10 10.64 2.29
N GLY A 131 0.38 11.77 2.92
CA GLY A 131 -0.50 12.36 3.93
C GLY A 131 -0.32 13.87 3.99
N THR A 132 -1.30 14.54 4.57
CA THR A 132 -1.32 16.01 4.69
C THR A 132 -1.93 16.42 6.03
N PRO A 133 -1.45 17.50 6.68
CA PRO A 133 -2.08 17.99 7.90
C PRO A 133 -3.46 18.55 7.59
N ILE A 134 -4.46 18.05 8.31
CA ILE A 134 -5.86 18.46 8.18
C ILE A 134 -6.44 18.56 9.59
N GLU A 135 -7.15 19.65 9.86
CA GLU A 135 -7.99 19.77 11.04
C GLU A 135 -9.36 19.14 10.78
N TYR A 136 -9.75 18.19 11.65
CA TYR A 136 -11.01 17.48 11.52
C TYR A 136 -12.13 18.11 12.34
N LYS A 137 -13.35 17.95 11.84
CA LYS A 137 -14.58 18.18 12.60
C LYS A 137 -15.00 16.85 13.22
N TYR A 138 -15.04 16.78 14.55
CA TYR A 138 -15.38 15.55 15.27
C TYR A 138 -16.88 15.41 15.41
N ASP A 139 -17.38 14.19 15.28
CA ASP A 139 -18.81 13.90 15.38
C ASP A 139 -19.65 14.80 14.47
N GLU A 140 -19.10 15.21 13.32
CA GLU A 140 -19.73 16.06 12.32
C GLU A 140 -19.41 15.51 10.93
N TRP A 141 -20.33 15.70 9.99
CA TRP A 141 -20.11 15.30 8.60
C TRP A 141 -19.05 16.16 7.93
N MET A 142 -18.03 15.50 7.37
CA MET A 142 -17.10 16.05 6.40
C MET A 142 -17.32 15.36 5.06
N HIS A 143 -17.35 16.14 3.98
CA HIS A 143 -17.52 15.63 2.63
C HIS A 143 -16.16 15.27 2.03
N VAL A 144 -16.05 14.05 1.52
CA VAL A 144 -14.84 13.51 0.88
C VAL A 144 -15.12 13.24 -0.59
N ARG A 145 -14.22 13.70 -1.46
CA ARG A 145 -14.18 13.31 -2.87
C ARG A 145 -12.80 12.76 -3.20
N ILE A 146 -12.77 11.57 -3.81
CA ILE A 146 -11.56 10.94 -4.33
C ILE A 146 -11.69 10.92 -5.86
N VAL A 147 -10.73 11.51 -6.56
CA VAL A 147 -10.60 11.39 -8.01
C VAL A 147 -9.38 10.54 -8.30
N PHE A 148 -9.50 9.54 -9.17
CA PHE A 148 -8.38 8.69 -9.53
C PHE A 148 -8.39 8.35 -11.02
N LYS A 149 -7.22 8.47 -11.64
CA LYS A 149 -7.03 8.26 -13.07
C LYS A 149 -5.62 7.76 -13.36
N ALA A 150 -5.48 6.71 -14.17
CA ALA A 150 -4.19 6.27 -14.72
C ALA A 150 -3.08 6.09 -13.66
N GLY A 151 -3.44 5.61 -12.46
CA GLY A 151 -2.48 5.38 -11.37
C GLY A 151 -2.10 6.62 -10.57
N ARG A 152 -2.84 7.73 -10.71
CA ARG A 152 -2.72 8.94 -9.89
C ARG A 152 -4.06 9.27 -9.22
N GLY A 153 -4.03 10.01 -8.13
CA GLY A 153 -5.27 10.39 -7.45
C GLY A 153 -5.19 11.70 -6.69
N GLU A 154 -6.36 12.19 -6.31
CA GLU A 154 -6.56 13.40 -5.54
C GLU A 154 -7.61 13.16 -4.48
N VAL A 155 -7.32 13.64 -3.28
CA VAL A 155 -8.25 13.63 -2.16
C VAL A 155 -8.70 15.07 -1.94
N TYR A 156 -10.00 15.25 -1.80
CA TYR A 156 -10.66 16.50 -1.46
C TYR A 156 -11.43 16.27 -0.16
N LEU A 157 -11.34 17.22 0.77
CA LEU A 157 -12.07 17.18 2.03
C LEU A 157 -12.66 18.56 2.30
N ASP A 158 -13.99 18.66 2.34
CA ASP A 158 -14.72 19.93 2.53
C ASP A 158 -14.21 21.08 1.64
N SER A 159 -13.69 20.75 0.45
CA SER A 159 -12.94 21.67 -0.39
C SER A 159 -13.12 21.34 -1.87
N ASN A 160 -13.05 22.37 -2.71
CA ASN A 160 -12.98 22.25 -4.16
C ASN A 160 -11.55 22.06 -4.68
N GLU A 161 -10.54 22.33 -3.84
CA GLU A 161 -9.11 22.12 -4.12
C GLU A 161 -8.62 20.84 -3.44
N PRO A 162 -7.72 20.06 -4.08
CA PRO A 162 -7.22 18.82 -3.51
C PRO A 162 -6.35 19.09 -2.28
N VAL A 163 -6.61 18.38 -1.19
CA VAL A 163 -5.82 18.45 0.05
C VAL A 163 -4.61 17.50 0.01
N LEU A 164 -4.71 16.42 -0.78
CA LEU A 164 -3.63 15.48 -1.04
C LEU A 164 -3.61 15.11 -2.52
N PHE A 165 -2.43 15.14 -3.12
CA PHE A 165 -2.16 14.57 -4.43
C PHE A 165 -1.37 13.27 -4.26
N ILE A 166 -1.87 12.18 -4.83
CA ILE A 166 -1.24 10.86 -4.85
C ILE A 166 -0.52 10.71 -6.19
N PRO A 167 0.81 10.90 -6.25
CA PRO A 167 1.55 10.93 -7.51
C PRO A 167 1.69 9.57 -8.18
N GLU A 168 1.59 8.51 -7.39
CA GLU A 168 1.68 7.14 -7.85
C GLU A 168 0.93 6.24 -6.88
N MET A 169 -0.19 5.71 -7.34
CA MET A 169 -0.82 4.55 -6.74
C MET A 169 0.03 3.32 -6.99
N LYS A 170 0.19 2.49 -5.96
CA LYS A 170 1.25 1.48 -5.93
C LYS A 170 0.80 0.12 -6.44
N ARG A 171 -0.51 -0.17 -6.48
CA ARG A 171 -1.03 -1.40 -7.07
C ARG A 171 -1.11 -1.29 -8.59
N PRO A 172 -1.12 -2.43 -9.31
CA PRO A 172 -1.41 -2.44 -10.74
C PRO A 172 -2.71 -1.69 -11.05
N ILE A 173 -2.74 -0.99 -12.19
CA ILE A 173 -3.95 -0.36 -12.69
C ILE A 173 -4.89 -1.49 -13.15
N GLN A 174 -5.86 -1.80 -12.31
CA GLN A 174 -6.86 -2.82 -12.54
C GLN A 174 -8.21 -2.31 -12.03
N SER A 175 -9.28 -2.72 -12.71
CA SER A 175 -10.65 -2.44 -12.27
C SER A 175 -10.91 -3.14 -10.93
N GLY A 176 -11.67 -2.51 -10.04
CA GLY A 176 -12.15 -3.19 -8.85
C GLY A 176 -13.26 -2.42 -8.16
N THR A 177 -13.80 -3.01 -7.10
CA THR A 177 -14.89 -2.37 -6.36
C THR A 177 -14.37 -1.27 -5.42
N VAL A 178 -15.30 -0.59 -4.75
CA VAL A 178 -15.05 0.38 -3.69
C VAL A 178 -15.63 -0.10 -2.37
N GLY A 179 -15.14 0.46 -1.28
CA GLY A 179 -15.65 0.15 0.04
C GLY A 179 -15.12 1.08 1.11
N PHE A 180 -15.48 0.74 2.34
CA PHE A 180 -15.03 1.43 3.54
C PHE A 180 -14.29 0.47 4.46
N THR A 181 -13.36 1.02 5.24
CA THR A 181 -12.57 0.28 6.22
C THR A 181 -12.52 1.07 7.52
N THR A 182 -12.63 0.37 8.65
CA THR A 182 -12.52 0.97 9.99
C THR A 182 -11.75 0.05 10.92
N SER A 183 -10.93 0.61 11.81
CA SER A 183 -10.28 -0.17 12.87
C SER A 183 -11.27 -0.59 13.95
N ALA A 184 -10.86 -1.53 14.80
CA ALA A 184 -11.68 -1.98 15.93
C ALA A 184 -11.70 -0.98 17.11
N LEU A 185 -10.91 0.10 17.04
CA LEU A 185 -10.70 1.02 18.16
C LEU A 185 -11.87 1.99 18.36
N ALA A 186 -12.46 2.47 17.28
CA ALA A 186 -13.65 3.33 17.32
C ALA A 186 -14.44 3.20 15.99
N PRO A 187 -15.76 3.47 15.99
CA PRO A 187 -16.54 3.43 14.77
C PRO A 187 -16.25 4.63 13.84
N GLY A 188 -16.51 4.44 12.55
CA GLY A 188 -16.72 5.50 11.57
C GLY A 188 -18.16 5.50 11.09
N TYR A 189 -18.65 6.66 10.68
CA TYR A 189 -19.98 6.83 10.09
C TYR A 189 -19.83 7.30 8.65
N PHE A 190 -20.59 6.71 7.74
CA PHE A 190 -20.55 7.03 6.31
C PHE A 190 -21.95 7.33 5.79
N ALA A 191 -22.11 8.37 4.98
CA ALA A 191 -23.37 8.73 4.33
C ALA A 191 -23.13 9.06 2.84
N ASN A 192 -24.21 9.04 2.04
CA ASN A 192 -24.22 9.57 0.67
C ASN A 192 -23.12 9.03 -0.27
N LEU A 193 -22.80 7.74 -0.22
CA LEU A 193 -21.84 7.17 -1.16
C LEU A 193 -22.36 7.27 -2.59
N THR A 194 -21.57 7.92 -3.44
CA THR A 194 -21.73 7.88 -4.89
C THR A 194 -20.42 7.46 -5.54
N VAL A 195 -20.54 6.69 -6.63
CA VAL A 195 -19.39 6.24 -7.42
C VAL A 195 -19.67 6.47 -8.89
N ARG A 196 -18.72 7.09 -9.58
CA ARG A 196 -18.78 7.32 -11.02
C ARG A 196 -17.54 6.73 -11.67
N GLU A 197 -17.71 5.66 -12.44
CA GLU A 197 -16.67 5.23 -13.38
C GLU A 197 -16.58 6.27 -14.50
N ASP A 198 -15.39 6.82 -14.72
CA ASP A 198 -15.17 7.92 -15.64
C ASP A 198 -13.72 7.97 -16.12
N ALA A 199 -13.46 7.30 -17.24
CA ALA A 199 -12.15 7.35 -17.90
C ALA A 199 -11.78 8.75 -18.43
N SER A 200 -12.74 9.68 -18.55
CA SER A 200 -12.52 11.05 -19.02
C SER A 200 -12.17 12.04 -17.92
N VAL A 201 -12.29 11.63 -16.64
CA VAL A 201 -12.05 12.51 -15.49
C VAL A 201 -10.67 13.17 -15.54
N THR A 202 -10.58 14.42 -15.08
CA THR A 202 -9.33 15.17 -15.00
C THR A 202 -8.87 15.30 -13.55
N LEU A 203 -7.56 15.27 -13.36
CA LEU A 203 -6.90 15.64 -12.11
C LEU A 203 -6.54 17.13 -12.21
N ASN A 204 -6.83 17.90 -11.16
CA ASN A 204 -6.67 19.36 -11.14
C ASN A 204 -5.29 19.79 -10.60
N GLY A 205 -4.72 18.99 -9.71
CA GLY A 205 -3.43 19.19 -9.08
C GLY A 205 -2.27 18.81 -9.99
N SER A 206 -1.11 19.40 -9.70
CA SER A 206 0.16 19.00 -10.31
C SER A 206 0.89 18.02 -9.39
N PRO A 207 1.36 16.87 -9.89
CA PRO A 207 2.23 15.99 -9.11
C PRO A 207 3.46 16.75 -8.62
N PRO A 208 3.91 16.54 -7.36
CA PRO A 208 5.30 16.81 -7.06
C PRO A 208 6.19 15.98 -7.99
N GLU A 209 7.32 16.55 -8.40
CA GLU A 209 8.31 15.85 -9.22
C GLU A 209 8.78 14.59 -8.50
N ALA A 210 8.90 13.48 -9.23
CA ALA A 210 9.41 12.25 -8.67
C ALA A 210 10.87 12.48 -8.21
N PRO A 211 11.25 12.04 -7.01
CA PRO A 211 12.63 12.18 -6.56
C PRO A 211 13.56 11.43 -7.51
N ALA A 212 14.70 12.05 -7.84
CA ALA A 212 15.75 11.38 -8.60
C ALA A 212 16.30 10.19 -7.80
N ILE A 213 16.51 9.05 -8.46
CA ILE A 213 17.09 7.86 -7.84
C ILE A 213 18.56 8.18 -7.49
N PRO A 214 18.96 8.13 -6.21
CA PRO A 214 20.35 8.37 -5.83
C PRO A 214 21.28 7.34 -6.48
N PRO A 215 22.50 7.74 -6.91
CA PRO A 215 23.50 6.77 -7.36
C PRO A 215 23.74 5.68 -6.31
N GLY A 216 23.89 4.44 -6.76
CA GLY A 216 24.13 3.28 -5.90
C GLY A 216 22.87 2.72 -5.22
N MET A 217 21.68 3.29 -5.45
CA MET A 217 20.43 2.72 -4.94
C MET A 217 20.16 1.34 -5.55
N ILE A 218 19.81 0.36 -4.72
CA ILE A 218 19.46 -0.98 -5.17
C ILE A 218 18.02 -0.99 -5.69
N MET A 219 17.88 -1.17 -7.00
CA MET A 219 16.58 -1.08 -7.70
C MET A 219 15.95 -2.43 -8.03
N SER A 220 16.58 -3.53 -7.65
CA SER A 220 16.05 -4.88 -7.87
C SER A 220 16.60 -5.85 -6.83
N TRP A 221 15.75 -6.72 -6.33
CA TRP A 221 16.07 -7.73 -5.32
C TRP A 221 15.65 -9.13 -5.77
N GLN A 222 16.40 -10.15 -5.34
CA GLN A 222 15.89 -11.52 -5.31
C GLN A 222 15.20 -11.72 -3.96
N VAL A 223 13.90 -11.98 -3.96
CA VAL A 223 13.08 -12.13 -2.75
C VAL A 223 12.63 -13.57 -2.60
N SER A 224 12.85 -14.16 -1.43
CA SER A 224 12.40 -15.53 -1.16
C SER A 224 10.90 -15.58 -0.84
N ASN A 225 10.30 -16.78 -0.93
CA ASN A 225 9.05 -17.04 -0.21
C ASN A 225 9.21 -16.83 1.30
N ALA A 226 8.10 -16.55 1.95
CA ALA A 226 8.02 -16.31 3.38
C ALA A 226 8.20 -17.61 4.18
N PHE A 227 8.76 -17.46 5.37
CA PHE A 227 8.97 -18.51 6.35
C PHE A 227 8.83 -17.94 7.78
N PRO A 228 8.60 -18.78 8.81
CA PRO A 228 8.51 -18.34 10.20
C PRO A 228 9.88 -17.94 10.78
N ASP A 229 9.97 -16.75 11.38
CA ASP A 229 11.21 -16.23 12.00
C ASP A 229 11.78 -17.18 13.07
N SER A 230 10.90 -17.58 14.00
CA SER A 230 11.25 -18.28 15.24
C SER A 230 11.90 -19.65 15.04
N THR A 231 11.73 -20.25 13.87
CA THR A 231 12.27 -21.59 13.58
C THR A 231 13.49 -21.56 12.66
N THR A 232 13.61 -20.55 11.80
CA THR A 232 14.54 -20.61 10.67
C THR A 232 15.78 -19.75 10.87
N ILE A 233 15.64 -18.53 11.44
CA ILE A 233 16.76 -17.59 11.56
C ILE A 233 16.97 -17.04 12.96
N ALA A 234 16.11 -17.34 13.94
CA ALA A 234 16.13 -16.72 15.27
C ALA A 234 17.52 -16.71 15.94
N GLU A 235 18.29 -17.80 15.81
CA GLU A 235 19.65 -17.93 16.37
C GLU A 235 20.72 -18.20 15.29
N ALA A 236 20.34 -18.25 14.01
CA ALA A 236 21.26 -18.56 12.93
C ALA A 236 22.31 -17.44 12.76
N VAL A 237 23.57 -17.77 13.05
CA VAL A 237 24.74 -16.90 12.80
C VAL A 237 25.40 -17.19 11.45
N THR A 238 25.01 -18.29 10.81
CA THR A 238 25.42 -18.69 9.46
C THR A 238 24.23 -19.13 8.62
N LEU A 239 24.29 -18.92 7.31
CA LEU A 239 23.34 -19.48 6.35
C LEU A 239 23.90 -20.79 5.80
N ASP A 240 23.37 -21.92 6.25
CA ASP A 240 23.70 -23.25 5.71
C ASP A 240 22.53 -23.81 4.89
N GLU A 241 22.69 -25.03 4.38
CA GLU A 241 21.65 -25.70 3.60
C GLU A 241 20.34 -25.90 4.39
N SER A 242 20.38 -26.02 5.72
CA SER A 242 19.17 -26.18 6.52
C SER A 242 18.29 -24.93 6.52
N VAL A 243 18.91 -23.75 6.35
CA VAL A 243 18.22 -22.45 6.26
C VAL A 243 17.84 -22.12 4.82
N THR A 244 18.69 -22.47 3.86
CA THR A 244 18.58 -22.02 2.47
C THR A 244 17.88 -23.03 1.55
N SER A 245 17.80 -24.30 1.94
CA SER A 245 17.09 -25.31 1.15
C SER A 245 15.59 -25.04 1.10
N GLY A 246 15.00 -25.22 -0.09
CA GLY A 246 13.57 -25.02 -0.30
C GLY A 246 13.13 -23.57 -0.51
N LEU A 247 14.05 -22.59 -0.46
CA LEU A 247 13.74 -21.21 -0.83
C LEU A 247 13.46 -21.12 -2.34
N THR A 248 12.33 -20.49 -2.67
CA THR A 248 11.94 -20.10 -4.03
C THR A 248 12.15 -18.60 -4.17
N TRP A 249 12.59 -18.15 -5.35
CA TRP A 249 13.02 -16.77 -5.56
C TRP A 249 12.16 -16.05 -6.59
N THR A 250 11.77 -14.83 -6.27
CA THR A 250 11.10 -13.90 -7.18
C THR A 250 11.94 -12.64 -7.32
N THR A 251 12.18 -12.20 -8.55
CA THR A 251 12.81 -10.90 -8.80
C THR A 251 11.78 -9.80 -8.58
N LEU A 252 12.06 -8.87 -7.67
CA LEU A 252 11.15 -7.78 -7.31
C LEU A 252 11.86 -6.43 -7.49
N PRO A 253 11.33 -5.52 -8.32
CA PRO A 253 11.88 -4.18 -8.48
C PRO A 253 11.62 -3.31 -7.25
N ALA A 254 12.51 -2.34 -7.03
CA ALA A 254 12.27 -1.23 -6.13
C ALA A 254 11.45 -0.13 -6.82
N GLU A 255 10.72 0.63 -6.03
CA GLU A 255 10.01 1.84 -6.46
C GLU A 255 11.00 2.99 -6.65
N ALA A 256 10.55 4.12 -7.22
CA ALA A 256 11.40 5.30 -7.42
C ALA A 256 12.00 5.87 -6.10
N THR A 257 11.38 5.56 -4.96
CA THR A 257 11.91 5.86 -3.62
C THR A 257 13.07 4.94 -3.20
N GLY A 258 13.36 3.91 -3.98
CA GLY A 258 14.29 2.83 -3.70
C GLY A 258 13.77 1.79 -2.69
N ILE A 259 12.52 1.92 -2.23
CA ILE A 259 11.85 0.92 -1.38
C ILE A 259 11.36 -0.24 -2.25
N THR A 260 11.60 -1.46 -1.79
CA THR A 260 11.01 -2.68 -2.34
C THR A 260 10.01 -3.25 -1.34
N ASN A 261 8.72 -3.22 -1.69
CA ASN A 261 7.64 -3.73 -0.85
C ASN A 261 7.47 -5.25 -1.05
N LEU A 262 8.02 -6.04 -0.14
CA LEU A 262 7.98 -7.50 -0.13
C LEU A 262 6.55 -8.04 -0.09
N ALA A 263 5.59 -7.28 0.45
CA ALA A 263 4.19 -7.70 0.48
C ALA A 263 3.58 -7.82 -0.93
N ARG A 264 4.20 -7.26 -1.98
CA ARG A 264 3.73 -7.37 -3.37
C ARG A 264 3.67 -8.81 -3.88
N VAL A 265 4.53 -9.69 -3.36
CA VAL A 265 4.64 -11.10 -3.83
C VAL A 265 4.17 -12.12 -2.79
N GLN A 266 3.88 -11.68 -1.56
CA GLN A 266 3.49 -12.57 -0.47
C GLN A 266 2.76 -11.85 0.67
N GLY A 267 1.95 -12.61 1.42
CA GLY A 267 1.39 -12.20 2.70
C GLY A 267 2.12 -12.86 3.87
N ARG A 268 1.63 -12.62 5.09
CA ARG A 268 2.27 -13.13 6.32
C ARG A 268 1.70 -14.45 6.85
N GLN A 269 0.86 -15.11 6.07
CA GLN A 269 0.13 -16.32 6.47
C GLN A 269 1.06 -17.55 6.58
N ALA A 270 2.01 -17.68 5.64
CA ALA A 270 2.98 -18.78 5.62
C ALA A 270 4.18 -18.54 6.56
N GLY A 271 4.30 -17.33 7.08
CA GLY A 271 5.46 -16.85 7.81
C GLY A 271 5.59 -15.35 7.66
N ASN A 272 6.32 -14.72 8.57
CA ASN A 272 6.48 -13.28 8.61
C ASN A 272 7.90 -12.82 8.28
N THR A 273 8.75 -13.71 7.80
CA THR A 273 10.13 -13.41 7.41
C THR A 273 10.40 -13.86 5.98
N ALA A 274 11.16 -13.06 5.24
CA ALA A 274 11.58 -13.36 3.88
C ALA A 274 13.01 -12.86 3.69
N PHE A 275 13.78 -13.57 2.88
CA PHE A 275 15.09 -13.10 2.45
C PHE A 275 14.94 -12.13 1.28
N ALA A 276 15.63 -11.00 1.34
CA ALA A 276 15.94 -10.15 0.20
C ALA A 276 17.46 -10.22 -0.05
N ARG A 277 17.85 -10.68 -1.23
CA ARG A 277 19.24 -10.97 -1.58
C ARG A 277 19.74 -10.04 -2.69
N LEU A 278 20.97 -9.59 -2.49
CA LEU A 278 21.78 -8.81 -3.42
C LEU A 278 23.09 -9.53 -3.70
N VAL A 279 23.56 -9.48 -4.96
CA VAL A 279 24.89 -9.93 -5.36
C VAL A 279 25.71 -8.72 -5.77
N LEU A 280 26.89 -8.57 -5.17
CA LEU A 280 27.85 -7.52 -5.46
C LEU A 280 29.09 -8.12 -6.11
N GLU A 281 29.36 -7.73 -7.35
CA GLU A 281 30.61 -8.07 -8.04
C GLU A 281 31.68 -7.03 -7.73
N SER A 282 32.88 -7.49 -7.39
CA SER A 282 34.04 -6.63 -7.12
C SER A 282 35.24 -7.07 -7.94
N ALA A 283 35.94 -6.13 -8.59
CA ALA A 283 37.15 -6.44 -9.36
C ALA A 283 38.38 -6.68 -8.48
N SER A 284 38.37 -6.14 -7.25
CA SER A 284 39.48 -6.17 -6.31
C SER A 284 38.96 -6.30 -4.89
N GLN A 285 39.86 -6.57 -3.95
CA GLN A 285 39.53 -6.39 -2.55
C GLN A 285 39.30 -4.90 -2.27
N GLN A 286 38.16 -4.55 -1.68
CA GLN A 286 37.82 -3.17 -1.34
C GLN A 286 36.77 -3.13 -0.24
N VAL A 287 36.63 -1.99 0.44
CA VAL A 287 35.53 -1.76 1.38
C VAL A 287 34.51 -0.84 0.73
N LYS A 288 33.24 -1.22 0.77
CA LYS A 288 32.13 -0.33 0.37
C LYS A 288 31.15 -0.15 1.51
N THR A 289 30.60 1.04 1.62
CA THR A 289 29.47 1.28 2.52
C THR A 289 28.19 0.70 1.92
N LEU A 290 27.34 0.18 2.78
CA LEU A 290 25.98 -0.25 2.48
C LEU A 290 25.07 0.42 3.50
N ARG A 291 24.37 1.47 3.05
CA ARG A 291 23.28 2.06 3.84
C ARG A 291 21.99 1.33 3.52
N PHE A 292 21.14 1.09 4.51
CA PHE A 292 19.92 0.33 4.30
C PHE A 292 18.81 0.71 5.28
N GLY A 293 17.59 0.29 4.93
CA GLY A 293 16.39 0.43 5.73
C GLY A 293 15.52 -0.81 5.57
N TYR A 294 14.86 -1.21 6.64
CA TYR A 294 14.08 -2.45 6.69
C TYR A 294 12.84 -2.25 7.56
N SER A 295 11.83 -3.09 7.35
CA SER A 295 10.67 -3.15 8.24
C SER A 295 10.94 -3.99 9.46
N ASP A 296 10.44 -3.52 10.61
CA ASP A 296 10.40 -4.18 11.91
C ASP A 296 11.70 -4.83 12.39
N ARG A 297 12.11 -5.99 11.88
CA ARG A 297 13.38 -6.62 12.29
C ARG A 297 14.17 -7.11 11.10
N VAL A 298 15.50 -7.10 11.24
CA VAL A 298 16.40 -7.62 10.20
C VAL A 298 17.55 -8.41 10.78
N LYS A 299 17.99 -9.42 10.03
CA LYS A 299 19.34 -9.98 10.11
C LYS A 299 20.04 -9.83 8.77
N VAL A 300 21.26 -9.32 8.77
CA VAL A 300 22.07 -9.16 7.55
C VAL A 300 23.22 -10.14 7.57
N TYR A 301 23.31 -10.94 6.53
CA TYR A 301 24.38 -11.90 6.32
C TYR A 301 25.22 -11.45 5.13
N PHE A 302 26.54 -11.51 5.29
CA PHE A 302 27.51 -11.27 4.24
C PHE A 302 28.35 -12.52 4.04
N ASN A 303 28.35 -13.06 2.81
CA ASN A 303 28.98 -14.35 2.49
C ASN A 303 28.66 -15.41 3.56
N ASP A 304 27.36 -15.65 3.76
CA ASP A 304 26.76 -16.60 4.70
C ASP A 304 27.00 -16.36 6.18
N ARG A 305 27.67 -15.28 6.59
CA ARG A 305 27.92 -14.96 8.01
C ARG A 305 27.10 -13.77 8.47
N LEU A 306 26.47 -13.89 9.63
CA LEU A 306 25.74 -12.79 10.26
C LEU A 306 26.70 -11.65 10.59
N ILE A 307 26.39 -10.45 10.11
CA ILE A 307 27.17 -9.24 10.37
C ILE A 307 26.36 -8.14 11.07
N TYR A 308 25.02 -8.25 11.09
CA TYR A 308 24.15 -7.27 11.72
C TYR A 308 22.80 -7.86 12.11
N GLY A 309 22.24 -7.38 13.22
CA GLY A 309 20.85 -7.59 13.60
C GLY A 309 20.26 -6.28 14.10
N GLY A 310 19.03 -5.97 13.70
CA GLY A 310 18.41 -4.68 14.03
C GLY A 310 16.91 -4.79 14.28
N ASP A 311 16.42 -3.82 15.06
CA ASP A 311 15.02 -3.65 15.43
C ASP A 311 14.58 -2.20 15.12
N ASN A 312 13.62 -2.12 14.20
CA ASN A 312 12.91 -0.95 13.70
C ASN A 312 11.40 -1.06 13.99
N THR A 313 10.97 -1.98 14.86
CA THR A 313 9.55 -2.20 15.17
C THR A 313 8.92 -0.93 15.75
N PHE A 314 7.68 -0.64 15.39
CA PHE A 314 6.92 0.44 16.02
C PHE A 314 6.99 0.34 17.56
N GLN A 315 7.29 1.46 18.21
CA GLN A 315 7.46 1.57 19.67
C GLN A 315 8.61 0.76 20.29
N SER A 316 9.52 0.19 19.50
CA SER A 316 10.67 -0.56 20.03
C SER A 316 11.67 0.32 20.79
N ARG A 317 11.85 1.58 20.38
CA ARG A 317 12.85 2.52 20.96
C ARG A 317 12.23 3.51 21.94
N ASP A 318 11.06 4.05 21.60
CA ASP A 318 10.29 4.97 22.42
C ASP A 318 8.79 4.91 22.05
N TYR A 319 7.92 5.44 22.90
CA TYR A 319 6.46 5.35 22.73
C TYR A 319 5.89 6.00 21.44
N ARG A 320 6.67 6.83 20.73
CA ARG A 320 6.33 7.45 19.44
C ARG A 320 7.19 6.96 18.28
N TYR A 321 8.10 6.01 18.51
CA TYR A 321 8.97 5.50 17.46
C TYR A 321 8.13 4.85 16.35
N LEU A 322 8.09 5.47 15.17
CA LEU A 322 7.20 5.07 14.09
C LEU A 322 7.66 3.81 13.37
N GLY A 323 8.96 3.50 13.38
CA GLY A 323 9.50 2.38 12.61
C GLY A 323 9.41 2.59 11.09
N THR A 324 9.39 3.85 10.63
CA THR A 324 9.39 4.17 9.20
C THR A 324 10.67 3.68 8.53
N ILE A 325 10.56 3.23 7.27
CA ILE A 325 11.72 2.76 6.51
C ILE A 325 12.54 3.94 5.97
N GLY A 326 13.86 3.84 6.04
CA GLY A 326 14.80 4.82 5.51
C GLY A 326 16.23 4.32 5.61
N LEU A 327 17.18 4.96 4.91
CA LEU A 327 18.62 4.63 4.93
C LEU A 327 19.29 5.08 6.25
N PHE A 328 18.80 4.55 7.38
CA PHE A 328 19.20 4.94 8.73
C PHE A 328 20.31 4.06 9.30
N ASP A 329 20.50 2.86 8.75
CA ASP A 329 21.54 1.92 9.15
C ASP A 329 22.65 1.87 8.10
N GLU A 330 23.87 1.56 8.52
CA GLU A 330 25.06 1.49 7.67
C GLU A 330 25.98 0.33 8.07
N LEU A 331 26.52 -0.37 7.07
CA LEU A 331 27.54 -1.40 7.22
C LEU A 331 28.71 -1.11 6.28
N TYR A 332 29.90 -1.59 6.66
CA TYR A 332 31.11 -1.55 5.84
C TYR A 332 31.38 -2.97 5.36
N LEU A 333 31.15 -3.22 4.07
CA LEU A 333 31.30 -4.54 3.47
C LEU A 333 32.74 -4.74 2.97
N PRO A 334 33.50 -5.72 3.50
CA PRO A 334 34.82 -6.06 3.00
C PRO A 334 34.67 -6.96 1.77
N LEU A 335 34.46 -6.36 0.59
CA LEU A 335 34.28 -7.08 -0.66
C LEU A 335 35.57 -7.78 -1.08
N GLU A 336 35.45 -9.06 -1.44
CA GLU A 336 36.51 -9.84 -2.05
C GLU A 336 36.41 -9.79 -3.59
N PRO A 337 37.51 -10.02 -4.34
CA PRO A 337 37.44 -10.16 -5.79
C PRO A 337 36.42 -11.23 -6.20
N GLY A 338 35.55 -10.88 -7.14
CA GLY A 338 34.45 -11.70 -7.62
C GLY A 338 33.14 -11.44 -6.87
N ARG A 339 32.41 -12.53 -6.66
CA ARG A 339 31.02 -12.53 -6.23
C ARG A 339 30.90 -12.46 -4.71
N ASN A 340 30.21 -11.44 -4.21
CA ASN A 340 29.88 -11.28 -2.80
C ASN A 340 28.36 -11.28 -2.63
N GLU A 341 27.84 -12.01 -1.64
CA GLU A 341 26.40 -12.08 -1.38
C GLU A 341 26.03 -11.32 -0.10
N VAL A 342 24.96 -10.53 -0.19
CA VAL A 342 24.32 -9.88 0.96
C VAL A 342 22.88 -10.36 1.06
N TRP A 343 22.52 -10.94 2.20
CA TRP A 343 21.16 -11.44 2.46
C TRP A 343 20.57 -10.70 3.63
N PHE A 344 19.39 -10.12 3.42
CA PHE A 344 18.58 -9.49 4.44
C PHE A 344 17.42 -10.42 4.77
N ALA A 345 17.41 -10.98 5.97
CA ALA A 345 16.24 -11.67 6.48
C ALA A 345 15.35 -10.62 7.17
N VAL A 346 14.30 -10.18 6.47
CA VAL A 346 13.42 -9.09 6.91
C VAL A 346 12.15 -9.66 7.50
N THR A 347 11.89 -9.37 8.77
CA THR A 347 10.74 -9.87 9.51
C THR A 347 9.73 -8.77 9.76
N GLU A 348 8.48 -9.01 9.40
CA GLU A 348 7.37 -8.05 9.49
C GLU A 348 6.34 -8.42 10.56
N GLY A 349 6.11 -7.52 11.50
CA GLY A 349 5.08 -7.59 12.54
C GLY A 349 3.81 -6.83 12.16
N PHE A 350 3.93 -5.58 11.73
CA PHE A 350 2.85 -4.81 11.11
C PHE A 350 3.34 -3.45 10.59
N GLY A 351 2.65 -2.91 9.59
CA GLY A 351 2.87 -1.54 9.09
C GLY A 351 3.59 -1.46 7.75
N GLY A 352 3.99 -2.60 7.21
CA GLY A 352 4.38 -2.77 5.82
C GLY A 352 5.68 -3.52 5.71
N TRP A 353 5.82 -4.39 4.72
CA TRP A 353 6.99 -5.27 4.60
C TRP A 353 7.96 -4.75 3.55
N GLY A 354 9.01 -4.03 3.96
CA GLY A 354 9.88 -3.27 3.07
C GLY A 354 11.37 -3.49 3.31
N ILE A 355 12.15 -3.31 2.25
CA ILE A 355 13.61 -3.24 2.26
C ILE A 355 14.08 -2.15 1.29
N MET A 356 15.16 -1.47 1.62
CA MET A 356 15.85 -0.55 0.72
C MET A 356 17.34 -0.55 1.05
N ALA A 357 18.20 -0.35 0.04
CA ALA A 357 19.63 -0.21 0.28
C ALA A 357 20.29 0.68 -0.76
N GLN A 358 21.39 1.30 -0.36
CA GLN A 358 22.26 2.11 -1.19
C GLN A 358 23.72 1.68 -0.95
N VAL A 359 24.41 1.32 -2.02
CA VAL A 359 25.85 1.02 -1.99
C VAL A 359 26.61 2.31 -2.27
N GLY A 360 27.57 2.65 -1.41
CA GLY A 360 28.46 3.78 -1.61
C GLY A 360 29.43 3.58 -2.79
N SER A 361 29.97 4.68 -3.29
CA SER A 361 31.19 4.61 -4.10
C SER A 361 32.33 4.05 -3.24
N GLY A 362 33.11 3.11 -3.78
CA GLY A 362 34.32 2.62 -3.11
C GLY A 362 35.40 3.71 -3.03
N GLU A 363 36.39 3.50 -2.17
CA GLU A 363 37.69 4.20 -2.28
C GLU A 363 38.49 3.73 -3.50
#